data_AF-A0A1G4WD14-F1
#
_entry.id   AF-A0A1G4WD14-F1
#
_cell.length_a   1.000
_cell.length_b   1.000
_cell.length_c   1.000
_cell.angle_alpha   90.00
_cell.angle_beta   90.00
_cell.angle_gamma   90.00
#
_symmetry.space_group_name_H-M   'P 1'
#
loop_
_entity.id
_entity.type
_entity.pdbx_description
1 polymer ?
#
loop_
_entity_poly.entity_id
_entity_poly.type
_entity_poly.pdbx_seq_one_letter_code
_entity_poly.pdbx_strand_id
1 'polypeptide(L)'
;MLELLRDYSFYDWCAMIVVCSFIGFCIENSWLAVTKGYIDNRNMHLPFLFGYGLAVVACYAVMGLPDDSPDLMYFVGLFLFVSCGEIVLGKFVELMCGFYYWDYTRLPLHVTRYTSVFTSLGFATAIIVFMRHAFPLIMDVAEIFDFDSIHNLEVVALIALAADCAISFAKMHRKHGLLELWKIDVWHRHEGEAADEVRTKIA
;
A
#
# COMPACT_ATOMS: atom_id res chain seq x y z
N MET A 1 -22.17 2.24 -0.10
CA MET A 1 -20.95 1.49 0.21
C MET A 1 -21.08 0.01 -0.16
N LEU A 2 -21.93 -0.78 0.51
CA LEU A 2 -22.04 -2.23 0.21
C LEU A 2 -22.76 -2.58 -1.11
N GLU A 3 -23.49 -1.64 -1.72
CA GLU A 3 -24.17 -1.89 -3.00
C GLU A 3 -23.20 -1.97 -4.18
N LEU A 4 -22.14 -1.16 -4.19
CA LEU A 4 -21.10 -1.19 -5.24
C LEU A 4 -20.34 -2.53 -5.24
N LEU A 5 -20.13 -3.14 -4.08
CA LEU A 5 -19.45 -4.44 -4.02
C LEU A 5 -20.25 -5.59 -4.66
N ARG A 6 -21.52 -5.35 -5.03
CA ARG A 6 -22.35 -6.33 -5.76
C ARG A 6 -22.10 -6.33 -7.26
N ASP A 7 -21.32 -5.39 -7.77
CA ASP A 7 -20.98 -5.32 -9.20
C ASP A 7 -20.14 -6.52 -9.65
N TYR A 8 -19.35 -7.09 -8.72
CA TYR A 8 -18.46 -8.22 -8.96
C TYR A 8 -18.68 -9.35 -7.97
N SER A 9 -18.26 -10.56 -8.33
CA SER A 9 -18.33 -11.73 -7.45
C SER A 9 -17.33 -11.63 -6.30
N PHE A 10 -17.52 -12.46 -5.27
CA PHE A 10 -16.57 -12.57 -4.17
C PHE A 10 -15.15 -12.93 -4.65
N TYR A 11 -15.05 -13.78 -5.68
CA TYR A 11 -13.78 -14.26 -6.22
C TYR A 11 -13.01 -13.17 -6.96
N ASP A 12 -13.72 -12.31 -7.72
CA ASP A 12 -13.12 -11.14 -8.37
C ASP A 12 -12.48 -10.19 -7.35
N TRP A 13 -13.15 -10.00 -6.20
CA TRP A 13 -12.58 -9.23 -5.09
C TRP A 13 -11.36 -9.91 -4.46
N CYS A 14 -11.37 -11.23 -4.31
CA CYS A 14 -10.18 -11.98 -3.88
C CYS A 14 -9.02 -11.79 -4.86
N ALA A 15 -9.25 -11.91 -6.16
CA ALA A 15 -8.27 -11.69 -7.21
C ALA A 15 -7.69 -10.27 -7.13
N MET A 16 -8.56 -9.25 -7.07
CA MET A 16 -8.18 -7.84 -6.94
C MET A 16 -7.27 -7.61 -5.72
N ILE A 17 -7.63 -8.17 -4.55
CA ILE A 17 -6.82 -8.03 -3.34
C ILE A 17 -5.45 -8.68 -3.51
N VAL A 18 -5.38 -9.90 -4.04
CA VAL A 18 -4.13 -10.64 -4.22
C VAL A 18 -3.19 -9.91 -5.20
N VAL A 19 -3.71 -9.54 -6.37
CA VAL A 19 -2.95 -8.85 -7.42
C VAL A 19 -2.47 -7.48 -6.94
N CYS A 20 -3.35 -6.67 -6.35
CA CYS A 20 -2.96 -5.35 -5.85
C CYS A 20 -1.97 -5.41 -4.68
N SER A 21 -2.04 -6.45 -3.85
CA SER A 21 -1.06 -6.67 -2.78
C SER A 21 0.34 -6.94 -3.35
N PHE A 22 0.43 -7.69 -4.46
CA PHE A 22 1.70 -7.91 -5.16
C PHE A 22 2.21 -6.66 -5.86
N ILE A 23 1.33 -5.96 -6.60
CA ILE A 23 1.68 -4.69 -7.26
C ILE A 23 2.20 -3.68 -6.25
N GLY A 24 1.53 -3.54 -5.09
CA GLY A 24 1.98 -2.69 -4.00
C GLY A 24 3.39 -3.04 -3.51
N PHE A 25 3.67 -4.33 -3.33
CA PHE A 25 5.02 -4.79 -2.97
C PHE A 25 6.08 -4.40 -4.02
N CYS A 26 5.76 -4.57 -5.31
CA CYS A 26 6.66 -4.21 -6.41
C CYS A 26 6.91 -2.70 -6.48
N ILE A 27 5.85 -1.88 -6.34
CA ILE A 27 5.95 -0.41 -6.37
C ILE A 27 6.82 0.08 -5.22
N GLU A 28 6.57 -0.41 -4.00
CA GLU A 28 7.33 -0.02 -2.81
C GLU A 28 8.81 -0.39 -2.94
N ASN A 29 9.11 -1.60 -3.40
CA ASN A 29 10.49 -2.02 -3.62
C ASN A 29 11.15 -1.25 -4.78
N SER A 30 10.42 -0.91 -5.84
CA SER A 30 10.93 -0.05 -6.90
C SER A 30 11.28 1.34 -6.38
N TRP A 31 10.43 1.89 -5.50
CA TRP A 31 10.69 3.16 -4.84
C TRP A 31 11.91 3.10 -3.91
N LEU A 32 12.05 2.05 -3.10
CA LEU A 32 13.25 1.86 -2.26
C LEU A 32 14.52 1.67 -3.10
N ALA A 33 14.44 0.92 -4.20
CA ALA A 33 15.56 0.73 -5.11
C ALA A 33 16.02 2.07 -5.69
N VAL A 34 15.10 2.93 -6.12
CA VAL A 34 15.42 4.24 -6.72
C VAL A 34 15.88 5.26 -5.68
N THR A 35 15.29 5.28 -4.48
CA THR A 35 15.54 6.34 -3.49
C THR A 35 16.61 6.00 -2.47
N LYS A 36 16.77 4.71 -2.14
CA LYS A 36 17.67 4.23 -1.09
C LYS A 36 18.71 3.22 -1.56
N GLY A 37 18.61 2.73 -2.80
CA GLY A 37 19.59 1.81 -3.37
C GLY A 37 19.45 0.37 -2.91
N TYR A 38 18.32 -0.03 -2.32
CA TYR A 38 18.09 -1.40 -1.87
C TYR A 38 16.63 -1.83 -2.03
N ILE A 39 16.38 -3.14 -2.02
CA ILE A 39 15.07 -3.76 -1.88
C ILE A 39 15.05 -4.65 -0.64
N ASP A 40 13.88 -4.86 -0.04
CA ASP A 40 13.71 -5.68 1.16
C ASP A 40 12.36 -6.42 1.17
N ASN A 41 12.16 -7.24 2.21
CA ASN A 41 10.93 -8.00 2.39
C ASN A 41 9.71 -7.15 2.81
N ARG A 42 9.84 -5.82 2.90
CA ARG A 42 8.81 -4.86 3.31
C ARG A 42 8.01 -5.26 4.55
N ASN A 43 8.72 -5.85 5.52
CA ASN A 43 8.17 -6.35 6.79
C ASN A 43 7.19 -7.52 6.68
N MET A 44 7.15 -8.22 5.55
CA MET A 44 6.30 -9.39 5.30
C MET A 44 7.15 -10.64 5.04
N HIS A 45 6.61 -11.85 5.21
CA HIS A 45 7.32 -13.07 4.79
C HIS A 45 7.07 -13.36 3.31
N LEU A 46 5.88 -13.02 2.82
CA LEU A 46 5.52 -13.14 1.41
C LEU A 46 5.76 -11.81 0.68
N PRO A 47 6.03 -11.82 -0.63
CA PRO A 47 6.25 -10.61 -1.43
C PRO A 47 4.92 -9.88 -1.75
N PHE A 48 4.09 -9.65 -0.74
CA PHE A 48 2.75 -9.09 -0.89
C PHE A 48 2.44 -8.14 0.25
N LEU A 49 1.95 -6.94 -0.07
CA LEU A 49 1.49 -5.96 0.90
C LEU A 49 -0.03 -5.98 0.98
N PHE A 50 -0.55 -6.84 1.87
CA PHE A 50 -2.00 -7.08 2.03
C PHE A 50 -2.84 -5.79 2.18
N GLY A 51 -2.28 -4.79 2.87
CA GLY A 51 -2.93 -3.48 3.04
C GLY A 51 -3.21 -2.74 1.74
N TYR A 52 -2.41 -2.93 0.68
CA TYR A 52 -2.63 -2.28 -0.62
C TYR A 52 -3.86 -2.87 -1.32
N GLY A 53 -4.02 -4.20 -1.32
CA GLY A 53 -5.21 -4.83 -1.86
C GLY A 53 -6.48 -4.40 -1.13
N LEU A 54 -6.45 -4.36 0.20
CA LEU A 54 -7.57 -3.86 1.00
C LEU A 54 -7.87 -2.38 0.73
N ALA A 55 -6.85 -1.54 0.57
CA ALA A 55 -7.02 -0.13 0.30
C ALA A 55 -7.72 0.13 -1.04
N VAL A 56 -7.38 -0.63 -2.09
CA VAL A 56 -8.03 -0.52 -3.41
C VAL A 56 -9.51 -0.89 -3.31
N VAL A 57 -9.85 -2.03 -2.70
CA VAL A 57 -11.25 -2.43 -2.52
C VAL A 57 -12.02 -1.43 -1.65
N ALA A 58 -11.38 -0.89 -0.60
CA ALA A 58 -11.99 0.15 0.23
C ALA A 58 -12.24 1.44 -0.57
N CYS A 59 -11.31 1.86 -1.43
CA CYS A 59 -11.49 3.01 -2.31
C CYS A 59 -12.69 2.78 -3.25
N TYR A 60 -12.79 1.61 -3.88
CA TYR A 60 -13.93 1.27 -4.73
C TYR A 60 -15.25 1.30 -3.94
N ALA A 61 -15.29 0.64 -2.78
CA ALA A 61 -16.51 0.54 -1.99
C ALA A 61 -17.05 1.92 -1.52
N VAL A 62 -16.15 2.88 -1.28
CA VAL A 62 -16.51 4.23 -0.82
C VAL A 62 -16.79 5.19 -1.98
N MET A 63 -15.96 5.17 -3.02
CA MET A 63 -15.94 6.20 -4.07
C MET A 63 -16.43 5.70 -5.43
N GLY A 64 -16.42 4.38 -5.68
CA GLY A 64 -16.62 3.81 -7.02
C GLY A 64 -15.49 4.14 -7.99
N LEU A 65 -15.75 3.91 -9.28
CA LEU A 65 -14.84 4.31 -10.36
C LEU A 65 -14.97 5.80 -10.67
N PRO A 66 -13.87 6.47 -11.06
CA PRO A 66 -13.94 7.86 -11.50
C PRO A 66 -14.62 7.96 -12.87
N ASP A 67 -15.47 8.97 -13.05
CA ASP A 67 -16.11 9.28 -14.34
C ASP A 67 -15.10 9.68 -15.43
N ASP A 68 -15.51 9.68 -16.70
CA ASP A 68 -14.67 10.07 -17.83
C ASP A 68 -14.21 11.53 -17.80
N SER A 69 -14.99 12.43 -17.18
CA SER A 69 -14.60 13.83 -17.00
C SER A 69 -13.72 14.03 -15.76
N PRO A 70 -12.79 15.01 -15.77
CA PRO A 70 -12.06 15.39 -14.56
C PRO A 70 -13.03 15.85 -13.47
N ASP A 71 -13.27 15.00 -12.47
CA ASP A 71 -14.08 15.34 -11.32
C ASP A 71 -13.20 15.80 -10.15
N LEU A 72 -13.23 17.11 -9.90
CA LEU A 72 -12.53 17.73 -8.78
C LEU A 72 -13.07 17.20 -7.43
N MET A 73 -14.36 16.87 -7.34
CA MET A 73 -14.97 16.36 -6.12
C MET A 73 -14.45 14.96 -5.81
N TYR A 74 -14.38 14.07 -6.81
CA TYR A 74 -13.73 12.76 -6.67
C TYR A 74 -12.28 12.90 -6.20
N PHE A 75 -11.51 13.80 -6.83
CA PHE A 75 -10.12 14.04 -6.45
C PHE A 75 -9.98 14.49 -5.00
N VAL A 76 -10.75 15.49 -4.58
CA VAL A 76 -10.72 16.02 -3.21
C VAL A 76 -11.18 14.96 -2.21
N GLY A 77 -12.25 14.22 -2.53
CA GLY A 77 -12.76 13.14 -1.69
C GLY A 77 -11.72 12.05 -1.49
N LEU A 78 -11.05 11.62 -2.55
CA LEU A 78 -9.99 10.61 -2.48
C LEU A 78 -8.75 11.11 -1.74
N PHE A 79 -8.34 12.36 -1.98
CA PHE A 79 -7.26 13.01 -1.25
C PHE A 79 -7.53 12.99 0.26
N LEU A 80 -8.75 13.35 0.69
CA LEU A 80 -9.14 13.30 2.10
C LEU A 80 -9.20 11.86 2.62
N PHE A 81 -9.75 10.93 1.83
CA PHE A 81 -9.86 9.52 2.20
C PHE A 81 -8.48 8.89 2.46
N VAL A 82 -7.53 9.08 1.53
CA VAL A 82 -6.17 8.54 1.69
C VAL A 82 -5.43 9.22 2.84
N SER A 83 -5.55 10.54 2.99
CA SER A 83 -4.93 11.28 4.11
C SER A 83 -5.43 10.75 5.47
N CYS A 84 -6.74 10.56 5.60
CA CYS A 84 -7.34 9.97 6.81
C CYS A 84 -6.87 8.53 7.01
N GLY A 85 -6.85 7.72 5.95
CA GLY A 85 -6.37 6.34 5.98
C GLY A 85 -4.92 6.23 6.47
N GLU A 86 -4.02 7.06 5.95
CA GLU A 86 -2.62 7.12 6.37
C GLU A 86 -2.49 7.46 7.87
N ILE A 87 -3.24 8.46 8.36
CA ILE A 87 -3.21 8.85 9.78
C ILE A 87 -3.75 7.71 10.66
N VAL A 88 -4.90 7.13 10.30
CA VAL A 88 -5.53 6.07 11.10
C VAL A 88 -4.65 4.84 11.13
N LEU A 89 -4.16 4.39 9.97
CA LEU A 89 -3.30 3.21 9.89
C LEU A 89 -1.96 3.43 10.60
N GLY A 90 -1.32 4.58 10.40
CA GLY A 90 -0.06 4.91 11.05
C GLY A 90 -0.19 4.92 12.58
N LYS A 91 -1.23 5.60 13.10
CA LYS A 91 -1.53 5.61 14.54
C LYS A 91 -1.89 4.23 15.09
N PHE A 92 -2.63 3.44 14.32
CA PHE A 92 -2.99 2.08 14.72
C PHE A 92 -1.75 1.19 14.86
N VAL A 93 -0.85 1.21 13.88
CA VAL A 93 0.40 0.44 13.94
C VAL A 93 1.32 0.95 15.05
N GLU A 94 1.40 2.27 15.26
CA GLU A 94 2.14 2.85 16.39
C GLU A 94 1.62 2.37 17.74
N LEU A 95 0.30 2.42 17.93
CA LEU A 95 -0.34 1.99 19.17
C LEU A 95 -0.15 0.48 19.40
N MET A 96 -0.28 -0.34 18.36
CA MET A 96 -0.11 -1.78 18.48
C MET A 96 1.34 -2.18 18.67
N CYS A 97 2.27 -1.63 17.88
CA CYS A 97 3.65 -2.12 17.83
C CYS A 97 4.64 -1.31 18.67
N GLY A 98 4.27 -0.11 19.13
CA GLY A 98 5.13 0.74 19.96
C GLY A 98 6.31 1.37 19.20
N PHE A 99 6.26 1.42 17.87
CA PHE A 99 7.26 2.10 17.03
C PHE A 99 6.61 2.73 15.80
N TYR A 100 7.32 3.63 15.13
CA TYR A 100 6.84 4.29 13.91
C TYR A 100 7.06 3.44 12.67
N TYR A 101 5.97 2.99 12.01
CA TYR A 101 6.06 2.17 10.81
C TYR A 101 6.57 2.94 9.60
N TRP A 102 6.22 4.22 9.49
CA TRP A 102 6.82 5.21 8.58
C TRP A 102 6.77 6.61 9.21
N ASP A 103 7.60 7.53 8.71
CA ASP A 103 7.70 8.90 9.23
C ASP A 103 7.98 9.92 8.09
N TYR A 104 7.03 10.83 7.89
CA TYR A 104 7.04 11.91 6.91
C TYR A 104 7.31 13.28 7.53
N THR A 105 7.74 13.37 8.80
CA THR A 105 8.01 14.66 9.48
C THR A 105 9.04 15.51 8.73
N ARG A 106 9.92 14.88 7.95
CA ARG A 106 10.93 15.57 7.13
C ARG A 106 10.39 16.13 5.81
N LEU A 107 9.19 15.72 5.40
CA LEU A 107 8.58 16.23 4.19
C LEU A 107 7.96 17.61 4.45
N PRO A 108 8.06 18.53 3.48
CA PRO A 108 7.36 19.81 3.58
C PRO A 108 5.85 19.58 3.61
N LEU A 109 5.12 20.47 4.29
CA LEU A 109 3.65 20.38 4.45
C LEU A 109 3.17 19.04 5.04
N HIS A 110 3.95 18.45 5.95
CA HIS A 110 3.44 17.34 6.76
C HIS A 110 2.31 17.83 7.68
N VAL A 111 1.25 17.03 7.79
CA VAL A 111 0.13 17.31 8.71
C VAL A 111 0.33 16.53 10.01
N THR A 112 0.79 15.29 9.87
CA THR A 112 1.27 14.45 10.98
C THR A 112 2.54 13.74 10.53
N ARG A 113 3.17 12.98 11.42
CA ARG A 113 4.25 12.06 11.02
C ARG A 113 3.84 11.06 9.94
N TYR A 114 2.54 10.79 9.74
CA TYR A 114 2.07 9.74 8.83
C TYR A 114 1.57 10.24 7.49
N THR A 115 1.31 11.54 7.35
CA THR A 115 0.73 12.09 6.12
C THR A 115 1.25 13.49 5.85
N SER A 116 1.42 13.82 4.58
CA SER A 116 1.80 15.15 4.10
C SER A 116 0.96 15.52 2.89
N VAL A 117 0.74 16.81 2.66
CA VAL A 117 -0.04 17.27 1.51
C VAL A 117 0.54 16.72 0.20
N PHE A 118 1.86 16.71 0.04
CA PHE A 118 2.50 16.21 -1.17
C PHE A 118 2.37 14.70 -1.35
N THR A 119 2.52 13.90 -0.28
CA THR A 119 2.35 12.45 -0.38
C THR A 119 0.91 12.09 -0.70
N SER A 120 -0.06 12.73 -0.05
CA SER A 120 -1.48 12.44 -0.29
C SER A 120 -1.95 12.90 -1.66
N LEU A 121 -1.40 14.00 -2.21
CA LEU A 121 -1.63 14.39 -3.61
C LEU A 121 -1.09 13.33 -4.57
N GLY A 122 0.12 12.83 -4.31
CA GLY A 122 0.74 11.75 -5.09
C GLY A 122 -0.10 10.47 -5.05
N PHE A 123 -0.51 10.02 -3.86
CA PHE A 123 -1.34 8.84 -3.70
C PHE A 123 -2.72 9.01 -4.33
N ALA A 124 -3.40 10.14 -4.13
CA ALA A 124 -4.70 10.40 -4.75
C ALA A 124 -4.61 10.34 -6.28
N THR A 125 -3.58 10.96 -6.86
CA THR A 125 -3.35 10.91 -8.31
C THR A 125 -3.08 9.48 -8.79
N ALA A 126 -2.18 8.76 -8.10
CA ALA A 126 -1.84 7.38 -8.46
C ALA A 126 -3.05 6.44 -8.36
N ILE A 127 -3.86 6.57 -7.30
CA ILE A 127 -5.08 5.78 -7.13
C ILE A 127 -6.11 6.15 -8.20
N ILE A 128 -6.30 7.41 -8.58
CA ILE A 128 -7.21 7.77 -9.69
C ILE A 128 -6.79 7.11 -11.00
N VAL A 129 -5.50 7.19 -11.34
CA VAL A 129 -4.96 6.56 -12.55
C VAL A 129 -5.15 5.04 -12.48
N PHE A 130 -4.88 4.43 -11.33
CA PHE A 130 -5.10 3.01 -11.11
C PHE A 130 -6.57 2.62 -11.27
N MET A 131 -7.48 3.33 -10.60
CA MET A 131 -8.93 3.06 -10.63
C MET A 131 -9.51 3.25 -12.03
N ARG A 132 -9.00 4.20 -12.82
CA ARG A 132 -9.45 4.41 -14.20
C ARG A 132 -8.96 3.35 -15.17
N HIS A 133 -7.70 2.92 -15.04
CA HIS A 133 -7.04 2.13 -16.07
C HIS A 133 -6.72 0.71 -15.65
N ALA A 134 -6.11 0.51 -14.48
CA ALA A 134 -5.69 -0.81 -14.05
C ALA A 134 -6.83 -1.61 -13.42
N PHE A 135 -7.71 -0.95 -12.65
CA PHE A 135 -8.80 -1.63 -11.96
C PHE A 135 -9.74 -2.37 -12.93
N PRO A 136 -10.29 -1.75 -14.00
CA PRO A 136 -11.19 -2.46 -14.92
C PRO A 136 -10.47 -3.61 -15.60
N LEU A 137 -9.21 -3.42 -16.02
CA LEU A 137 -8.42 -4.48 -16.65
C LEU A 137 -8.22 -5.69 -15.73
N ILE A 138 -7.98 -5.47 -14.43
CA ILE A 138 -7.82 -6.56 -13.47
C ILE A 138 -9.15 -7.29 -13.26
N MET A 139 -10.27 -6.56 -13.18
CA MET A 139 -11.59 -7.16 -13.03
C MET A 139 -12.01 -7.95 -14.28
N ASP A 140 -11.85 -7.38 -15.48
CA ASP A 140 -12.12 -8.07 -16.74
C ASP A 140 -11.32 -9.38 -16.84
N VAL A 141 -10.05 -9.35 -16.42
CA VAL A 141 -9.21 -10.55 -16.38
C VAL A 141 -9.70 -11.55 -15.33
N ALA A 142 -10.12 -11.11 -14.15
CA ALA A 142 -10.66 -11.98 -13.11
C ALA A 142 -11.93 -12.70 -13.61
N GLU A 143 -12.86 -11.98 -14.23
CA GLU A 143 -14.09 -12.55 -14.79
C GLU A 143 -13.84 -13.54 -15.93
N ILE A 144 -12.77 -13.34 -16.72
CA ILE A 144 -12.36 -14.30 -17.76
C ILE A 144 -11.91 -15.64 -17.14
N PHE A 145 -11.33 -15.62 -15.94
CA PHE A 145 -10.82 -16.80 -15.25
C PHE A 145 -11.82 -17.44 -14.27
N ASP A 146 -13.10 -17.48 -14.65
CA ASP A 146 -14.19 -18.13 -13.90
C ASP A 146 -14.10 -19.68 -13.93
N PHE A 147 -13.11 -20.22 -13.22
CA PHE A 147 -12.89 -21.66 -13.05
C PHE A 147 -12.76 -22.01 -11.57
N ASP A 148 -13.40 -23.09 -11.13
CA ASP A 148 -13.36 -23.56 -9.72
C ASP A 148 -11.94 -23.70 -9.15
N SER A 149 -10.98 -24.10 -9.98
CA SER A 149 -9.58 -24.23 -9.55
C SER A 149 -8.92 -22.89 -9.22
N ILE A 150 -9.25 -21.84 -9.99
CA ILE A 150 -8.75 -20.48 -9.78
C ILE A 150 -9.41 -19.87 -8.54
N HIS A 151 -10.72 -20.00 -8.39
CA HIS A 151 -11.46 -19.56 -7.20
C HIS A 151 -10.92 -20.15 -5.90
N ASN A 152 -10.63 -21.45 -5.89
CA ASN A 152 -10.02 -22.11 -4.74
C ASN A 152 -8.61 -21.55 -4.45
N LEU A 153 -7.81 -21.30 -5.50
CA LEU A 153 -6.48 -20.72 -5.37
C LEU A 153 -6.54 -19.30 -4.80
N GLU A 154 -7.47 -18.46 -5.26
CA GLU A 154 -7.65 -17.08 -4.80
C GLU A 154 -8.03 -17.02 -3.32
N VAL A 155 -8.93 -17.89 -2.87
CA VAL A 155 -9.31 -17.97 -1.46
C VAL A 155 -8.13 -18.45 -0.61
N VAL A 156 -7.40 -19.47 -1.06
CA VAL A 156 -6.20 -19.94 -0.36
C VAL A 156 -5.13 -18.85 -0.30
N ALA A 157 -4.92 -18.12 -1.40
CA ALA A 157 -4.00 -17.00 -1.45
C ALA A 157 -4.43 -15.88 -0.49
N LEU A 158 -5.71 -15.49 -0.49
CA LEU A 158 -6.24 -14.48 0.42
C LEU A 158 -6.01 -14.87 1.89
N ILE A 159 -6.29 -16.12 2.26
CA ILE A 159 -6.04 -16.64 3.61
C ILE A 159 -4.55 -16.59 3.94
N ALA A 160 -3.68 -16.98 3.00
CA ALA A 160 -2.23 -16.93 3.19
C ALA A 160 -1.72 -15.49 3.38
N LEU A 161 -2.22 -14.53 2.61
CA LEU A 161 -1.86 -13.11 2.74
C LEU A 161 -2.34 -12.52 4.09
N ALA A 162 -3.56 -12.84 4.50
CA ALA A 162 -4.09 -12.43 5.79
C ALA A 162 -3.26 -13.03 6.95
N ALA A 163 -2.90 -14.31 6.84
CA ALA A 163 -2.06 -15.00 7.82
C ALA A 163 -0.64 -14.40 7.87
N ASP A 164 -0.01 -14.13 6.71
CA ASP A 164 1.32 -13.51 6.66
C ASP A 164 1.32 -12.11 7.27
N CYS A 165 0.31 -11.29 6.94
CA CYS A 165 0.14 -9.98 7.55
C CYS A 165 0.02 -10.11 9.08
N ALA A 166 -0.87 -10.97 9.57
CA ALA A 166 -1.08 -11.17 11.01
C ALA A 166 0.19 -11.68 11.72
N ILE A 167 0.88 -12.67 11.17
CA ILE A 167 2.10 -13.24 11.73
C ILE A 167 3.23 -12.20 11.74
N SER A 168 3.38 -11.45 10.66
CA SER A 168 4.41 -10.43 10.50
C SER A 168 4.19 -9.27 11.49
N PHE A 169 2.97 -8.76 11.60
CA PHE A 169 2.63 -7.74 12.60
C PHE A 169 2.73 -8.27 14.04
N ALA A 170 2.39 -9.53 14.31
CA ALA A 170 2.60 -10.12 15.62
C ALA A 170 4.08 -10.20 16.00
N LYS A 171 4.97 -10.51 15.05
CA LYS A 171 6.43 -10.47 15.26
C LYS A 171 6.92 -9.05 15.51
N MET A 172 6.45 -8.08 14.71
CA MET A 172 6.81 -6.67 14.89
C MET A 172 6.35 -6.12 16.25
N HIS A 173 5.13 -6.45 16.68
CA HIS A 173 4.61 -6.11 18.00
C HIS A 173 5.49 -6.66 19.12
N ARG A 174 5.93 -7.92 19.04
CA ARG A 174 6.81 -8.53 20.07
C ARG A 174 8.21 -7.92 20.08
N LYS A 175 8.72 -7.53 18.91
CA LYS A 175 10.07 -6.96 18.74
C LYS A 175 10.12 -5.46 19.05
N HIS A 176 8.98 -4.76 19.01
CA HIS A 176 8.91 -3.30 18.98
C HIS A 176 9.78 -2.69 17.87
N GLY A 177 9.77 -3.33 16.69
CA GLY A 177 10.54 -2.85 15.55
C GLY A 177 10.22 -3.59 14.25
N LEU A 178 10.80 -3.08 13.16
CA LEU A 178 10.62 -3.59 11.81
C LEU A 178 11.09 -5.05 11.66
N LEU A 179 10.40 -5.78 10.79
CA LEU A 179 10.70 -7.18 10.45
C LEU A 179 11.53 -7.24 9.18
N GLU A 180 12.84 -7.06 9.30
CA GLU A 180 13.77 -7.30 8.20
C GLU A 180 14.18 -8.77 8.17
N LEU A 181 13.73 -9.51 7.17
CA LEU A 181 14.11 -10.91 6.92
C LEU A 181 15.24 -11.01 5.89
N TRP A 182 15.19 -10.14 4.89
CA TRP A 182 16.22 -10.02 3.87
C TRP A 182 16.24 -8.58 3.34
N LYS A 183 17.43 -8.16 2.91
CA LYS A 183 17.69 -6.88 2.26
C LYS A 183 18.76 -7.11 1.20
N ILE A 184 18.55 -6.57 0.01
CA ILE A 184 19.47 -6.69 -1.12
C ILE A 184 19.81 -5.28 -1.59
N ASP A 185 21.09 -4.91 -1.49
CA ASP A 185 21.58 -3.64 -2.04
C ASP A 185 21.69 -3.75 -3.56
N VAL A 186 21.04 -2.81 -4.25
CA VAL A 186 20.95 -2.74 -5.72
C VAL A 186 22.02 -1.82 -6.28
N TRP A 187 22.35 -0.73 -5.58
CA TRP A 187 23.47 0.15 -5.91
C TRP A 187 23.93 0.94 -4.68
N HIS A 188 25.22 1.28 -4.65
CA HIS A 188 25.80 2.08 -3.57
C HIS A 188 25.62 3.56 -3.85
N ARG A 189 24.93 4.27 -2.95
CA ARG A 189 24.99 5.73 -2.92
C ARG A 189 26.37 6.15 -2.42
N HIS A 190 27.10 6.97 -3.18
CA HIS A 190 28.40 7.48 -2.77
C HIS A 190 28.29 8.17 -1.40
N GLU A 191 29.12 7.76 -0.45
CA GLU A 191 29.10 8.13 0.98
C GLU A 191 29.20 9.66 1.25
N GLY A 192 29.50 10.47 0.23
CA GLY A 192 29.59 11.92 0.32
C GLY A 192 28.26 12.64 0.63
N GLU A 193 27.11 12.10 0.23
CA GLU A 193 25.79 12.72 0.51
C GLU A 193 25.25 12.34 1.90
N ALA A 194 25.65 11.19 2.44
CA ALA A 194 25.21 10.73 3.76
C ALA A 194 25.89 11.51 4.91
N ALA A 195 27.12 11.99 4.70
CA ALA A 195 27.85 12.80 5.68
C ALA A 195 27.21 14.18 5.91
N ASP A 196 26.60 14.78 4.88
CA ASP A 196 25.86 16.04 5.01
C ASP A 196 24.53 15.84 5.76
N GLU A 197 23.85 14.71 5.56
CA GLU A 197 22.66 14.37 6.32
C GLU A 197 22.96 14.04 7.80
N VAL A 198 24.17 13.53 8.11
CA VAL A 198 24.64 13.33 9.50
C VAL A 198 25.06 14.65 10.15
N ARG A 199 25.67 15.59 9.41
CA ARG A 199 25.99 16.93 9.93
C ARG A 199 24.75 17.76 10.26
N THR A 200 23.65 17.54 9.54
CA THR A 200 22.36 18.20 9.83
C THR A 200 21.55 17.50 10.94
N LYS A 201 22.01 16.34 11.45
CA LYS A 201 21.40 15.63 12.59
C LYS A 201 21.93 16.09 13.96
N ILE A 202 22.92 17.00 14.03
CA ILE A 202 23.57 17.46 15.27
C ILE A 202 23.49 18.99 15.47
N ALA A 203 22.81 19.72 14.57
CA ALA A 203 22.53 21.15 14.71
C ALA A 203 21.02 21.39 14.68
#